data_AF-A0A926FBN2-F1
#
_entry.id   AF-A0A926FBN2-F1
#
_cell.length_a   1.000
_cell.length_b   1.000
_cell.length_c   1.000
_cell.angle_alpha   90.00
_cell.angle_beta   90.00
_cell.angle_gamma   90.00
#
_symmetry.space_group_name_H-M   'P 1'
#
loop_
_entity.id
_entity.type
_entity.pdbx_description
1 polymer ?
#
loop_
_entity_poly.entity_id
_entity_poly.type
_entity_poly.pdbx_seq_one_letter_code
_entity_poly.pdbx_strand_id
1 'polypeptide(L)'
;MDNIGDKISEILKNPDAMSQISQMMSGAQSTGAPSGDDLEMTRKISQIASKMNDRSDPKINLLYALKPYMNTTRAQHIDKAIKMLKLTQMTELFKDL
;
A
#
# COMPACT_ATOMS: atom_id res chain seq x y z
N MET A 1 12.38 23.07 17.01
CA MET A 1 12.69 22.14 15.90
C MET A 1 11.63 22.44 14.85
N ASP A 2 11.83 23.49 14.06
CA ASP A 2 10.78 24.11 13.23
C ASP A 2 11.20 24.19 11.75
N ASN A 3 12.12 23.30 11.35
CA ASN A 3 12.88 23.45 10.10
C ASN A 3 12.22 22.78 8.87
N ILE A 4 11.03 22.21 9.03
CA ILE A 4 10.30 21.52 7.95
C ILE A 4 9.15 22.39 7.43
N GLY A 5 8.46 23.12 8.31
CA GLY A 5 7.38 24.04 7.91
C GLY A 5 7.90 25.20 7.06
N ASP A 6 9.03 25.77 7.43
CA ASP A 6 9.65 26.87 6.70
C ASP A 6 10.13 26.44 5.31
N LYS A 7 10.68 25.23 5.18
CA LYS A 7 11.10 24.66 3.88
C LYS A 7 9.93 24.36 2.96
N ILE A 8 8.80 23.90 3.50
CA ILE A 8 7.57 23.70 2.71
C ILE A 8 7.02 25.06 2.25
N SER A 9 7.03 26.06 3.12
CA SER A 9 6.63 27.44 2.80
C SER A 9 7.52 28.05 1.71
N GLU A 10 8.82 27.77 1.75
CA GLU A 10 9.80 28.22 0.76
C GLU A 10 9.60 27.55 -0.61
N ILE A 11 9.32 26.24 -0.63
CA ILE A 11 9.01 25.49 -1.86
C ILE A 11 7.69 25.98 -2.49
N LEU A 12 6.68 26.32 -1.67
CA LEU A 12 5.40 26.86 -2.16
C LEU A 12 5.50 28.29 -2.68
N LYS A 13 6.48 29.07 -2.22
CA LYS A 13 6.73 30.45 -2.69
C LYS A 13 7.54 30.50 -3.98
N ASN A 14 8.12 29.37 -4.42
CA ASN A 14 8.95 29.30 -5.60
C ASN A 14 8.14 28.71 -6.79
N PRO A 15 7.75 29.53 -7.79
CA PRO A 15 6.91 29.08 -8.89
C PRO A 15 7.57 27.97 -9.75
N ASP A 16 8.90 27.94 -9.80
CA ASP A 16 9.66 26.89 -10.49
C ASP A 16 9.57 25.53 -9.78
N ALA A 17 9.56 25.51 -8.44
CA ALA A 17 9.41 24.28 -7.67
C ALA A 17 8.01 23.68 -7.84
N MET A 18 6.99 24.54 -7.97
CA MET A 18 5.62 24.11 -8.28
C MET A 18 5.50 23.55 -9.71
N SER A 19 6.22 24.14 -10.67
CA SER A 19 6.33 23.62 -12.04
C SER A 19 7.01 22.25 -12.09
N GLN A 20 8.05 22.04 -11.27
CA GLN A 20 8.74 20.74 -11.16
C GLN A 20 7.86 19.68 -10.50
N ILE A 21 7.05 20.05 -9.49
CA ILE A 21 6.03 19.17 -8.90
C ILE A 21 4.93 18.84 -9.92
N SER A 22 4.50 19.82 -10.73
CA SER A 22 3.55 19.62 -11.83
C SER A 22 4.11 18.72 -12.93
N GLN A 23 5.40 18.83 -13.26
CA GLN A 23 6.10 17.92 -14.19
C GLN A 23 6.21 16.49 -13.63
N MET A 24 6.46 16.35 -12.33
CA MET A 24 6.50 15.05 -11.68
C MET A 24 5.10 14.42 -11.59
N MET A 25 4.06 15.23 -11.42
CA MET A 25 2.66 14.78 -11.40
C MET A 25 2.13 14.47 -12.81
N SER A 26 2.54 15.22 -13.83
CA SER A 26 2.18 14.94 -15.23
C SER A 26 2.93 13.73 -15.81
N GLY A 27 4.15 13.43 -15.33
CA GLY A 27 4.83 12.16 -15.61
C GLY A 27 4.11 10.92 -15.08
N ALA A 28 3.24 11.08 -14.08
CA ALA A 28 2.43 10.00 -13.52
C ALA A 28 1.05 9.86 -14.19
N GLN A 29 0.63 10.79 -15.06
CA GLN A 29 -0.76 10.89 -15.50
C GLN A 29 -1.00 10.85 -17.03
N SER A 30 0.02 10.72 -17.88
CA SER A 30 -0.25 10.57 -19.32
C SER A 30 0.79 9.77 -20.12
N THR A 31 0.38 8.54 -20.45
CA THR A 31 0.41 7.97 -21.82
C THR A 31 1.72 8.02 -22.61
N GLY A 32 2.68 7.20 -22.22
CA GLY A 32 3.68 6.65 -23.15
C GLY A 32 3.33 5.19 -23.43
N ALA A 33 3.49 4.71 -24.66
CA ALA A 33 3.42 3.29 -24.93
C ALA A 33 4.34 2.56 -23.94
N PRO A 34 3.84 1.62 -23.12
CA PRO A 34 4.66 0.99 -22.11
C PRO A 34 5.86 0.34 -22.80
N SER A 35 7.07 0.73 -22.39
CA SER A 35 8.30 0.04 -22.76
C SER A 35 8.17 -1.44 -22.39
N GLY A 36 8.91 -2.34 -23.06
CA GLY A 36 8.83 -3.79 -22.79
C GLY A 36 8.97 -4.14 -21.30
N ASP A 37 9.86 -3.45 -20.59
CA ASP A 37 10.04 -3.57 -19.12
C ASP A 37 8.84 -3.07 -18.32
N ASP A 38 8.20 -1.99 -18.76
CA ASP A 38 7.01 -1.39 -18.12
C ASP A 38 5.81 -2.34 -18.23
N LEU A 39 5.72 -3.06 -19.35
CA LEU A 39 4.73 -4.13 -19.58
C LEU A 39 4.98 -5.35 -18.70
N GLU A 40 6.23 -5.74 -18.46
CA GLU A 40 6.56 -6.81 -17.52
C GLU A 40 6.27 -6.41 -16.07
N MET A 41 6.63 -5.18 -15.69
CA MET A 41 6.37 -4.66 -14.35
C MET A 41 4.88 -4.53 -14.07
N THR A 42 4.09 -3.99 -15.02
CA THR A 42 2.63 -3.94 -14.89
C THR A 42 2.00 -5.33 -14.80
N ARG A 43 2.51 -6.34 -15.52
CA ARG A 43 2.06 -7.74 -15.37
C ARG A 43 2.40 -8.33 -14.00
N LYS A 44 3.60 -8.09 -13.47
CA LYS A 44 3.97 -8.54 -12.12
C LYS A 44 3.10 -7.87 -11.06
N ILE A 45 2.87 -6.56 -11.19
CA ILE A 45 1.98 -5.80 -10.30
C ILE A 45 0.54 -6.33 -10.40
N SER A 46 0.03 -6.60 -11.61
CA SER A 46 -1.33 -7.15 -11.77
C SER A 46 -1.46 -8.56 -11.20
N GLN A 47 -0.42 -9.40 -11.30
CA GLN A 47 -0.40 -10.72 -10.69
C GLN A 47 -0.34 -10.65 -9.16
N ILE A 48 0.46 -9.74 -8.60
CA ILE A 48 0.50 -9.47 -7.16
C ILE A 48 -0.86 -8.92 -6.70
N ALA A 49 -1.45 -7.96 -7.41
CA ALA A 49 -2.76 -7.39 -7.11
C ALA A 49 -3.87 -8.44 -7.18
N SER A 50 -3.84 -9.33 -8.18
CA SER A 50 -4.78 -10.46 -8.30
C SER A 50 -4.60 -11.45 -7.15
N LYS A 51 -3.34 -11.80 -6.82
CA LYS A 51 -3.03 -12.62 -5.64
C LYS A 51 -3.46 -11.93 -4.34
N MET A 52 -3.41 -10.61 -4.24
CA MET A 52 -3.87 -9.86 -3.07
C MET A 52 -5.41 -9.82 -2.97
N ASN A 53 -6.10 -9.75 -4.11
CA ASN A 53 -7.57 -9.78 -4.16
C ASN A 53 -8.14 -11.18 -3.82
N ASP A 54 -7.41 -12.23 -4.17
CA ASP A 54 -7.78 -13.63 -3.88
C ASP A 54 -7.37 -14.08 -2.45
N ARG A 55 -6.56 -13.27 -1.76
CA ARG A 55 -6.00 -13.56 -0.43
C ARG A 55 -6.82 -13.02 0.74
N SER A 56 -8.16 -13.04 0.66
CA SER A 56 -8.93 -13.02 1.90
C SER A 56 -8.79 -14.40 2.55
N ASP A 57 -7.74 -14.62 3.35
CA ASP A 57 -7.49 -15.89 4.03
C ASP A 57 -8.79 -16.33 4.76
N PRO A 58 -9.35 -17.51 4.44
CA PRO A 58 -10.57 -18.00 5.08
C PRO A 58 -10.50 -17.98 6.61
N LYS A 59 -9.30 -18.18 7.18
CA LYS A 59 -9.06 -18.11 8.62
C LYS A 59 -9.23 -16.68 9.15
N ILE A 60 -8.75 -15.68 8.43
CA ILE A 60 -8.93 -14.27 8.79
C ILE A 60 -10.41 -13.87 8.67
N ASN A 61 -11.11 -14.33 7.62
CA ASN A 61 -12.54 -14.07 7.45
C ASN A 61 -13.37 -14.68 8.58
N LEU A 62 -13.05 -15.91 8.99
CA LEU A 62 -13.67 -16.55 10.15
C LEU A 62 -13.44 -15.74 11.44
N LEU A 63 -12.21 -15.28 11.66
CA LEU A 63 -11.87 -14.45 12.82
C LEU A 63 -12.64 -13.11 12.82
N TYR A 64 -12.81 -12.47 11.66
CA TYR A 64 -13.66 -11.29 11.53
C TYR A 64 -15.13 -11.58 11.82
N ALA A 65 -15.66 -12.70 11.31
CA ALA A 65 -17.04 -13.11 11.55
C ALA A 65 -17.30 -13.45 13.04
N LEU A 66 -16.28 -13.95 13.75
CA LEU A 66 -16.39 -14.29 15.16
C LEU A 66 -16.28 -13.05 16.08
N LYS A 67 -15.55 -12.01 15.66
CA LYS A 67 -15.31 -10.78 16.43
C LYS A 67 -16.56 -10.14 17.04
N PRO A 68 -17.70 -9.94 16.33
CA PRO A 68 -18.88 -9.30 16.92
C PRO A 68 -19.55 -10.09 18.04
N TYR A 69 -19.28 -11.39 18.15
CA TYR A 69 -19.84 -12.27 19.17
C TYR A 69 -18.92 -12.42 20.40
N MET A 70 -17.81 -11.68 20.45
CA MET A 70 -16.80 -11.80 21.48
C MET A 70 -16.78 -10.59 22.41
N ASN A 71 -16.47 -10.84 23.68
CA ASN A 71 -16.21 -9.77 24.63
C ASN A 71 -14.92 -8.99 24.28
N THR A 72 -14.74 -7.81 24.87
CA THR A 72 -13.63 -6.90 24.56
C THR A 72 -12.25 -7.57 24.61
N THR A 73 -11.98 -8.37 25.64
CA THR A 73 -10.71 -9.10 25.79
C THR A 73 -10.50 -10.11 24.67
N ARG A 74 -11.51 -10.91 24.36
CA ARG A 74 -11.44 -11.93 23.28
C ARG A 74 -11.34 -11.30 21.90
N ALA A 75 -12.02 -10.19 21.65
CA ALA A 75 -11.89 -9.41 20.43
C ALA A 75 -10.45 -8.88 20.23
N GLN A 76 -9.78 -8.44 21.30
CA GLN A 76 -8.36 -8.04 21.23
C GLN A 76 -7.43 -9.20 20.89
N HIS A 77 -7.69 -10.41 21.40
CA HIS A 77 -6.94 -11.60 21.00
C HIS A 77 -7.16 -11.96 19.53
N ILE A 78 -8.40 -11.85 19.03
CA ILE A 78 -8.72 -12.01 17.62
C ILE A 78 -7.94 -11.01 16.76
N ASP A 79 -7.89 -9.73 17.16
CA ASP A 79 -7.15 -8.71 16.42
C ASP A 79 -5.65 -9.02 16.35
N LYS A 80 -5.06 -9.53 17.44
CA LYS A 80 -3.66 -9.97 17.46
C LYS A 80 -3.43 -11.16 16.52
N ALA A 81 -4.31 -12.15 16.53
CA ALA A 81 -4.22 -13.31 15.66
C ALA A 81 -4.31 -12.92 14.17
N ILE A 82 -5.25 -12.03 13.81
CA ILE A 82 -5.37 -11.49 12.45
C ILE A 82 -4.08 -10.78 12.03
N LYS A 83 -3.47 -9.96 12.90
CA LYS A 83 -2.20 -9.27 12.61
C LYS A 83 -1.06 -10.26 12.36
N MET A 84 -0.92 -11.29 13.21
CA MET A 84 0.11 -12.31 13.03
C MET A 84 -0.04 -13.06 11.70
N LEU A 85 -1.28 -13.48 11.36
CA LEU A 85 -1.56 -14.15 10.09
C LEU A 85 -1.21 -13.27 8.87
N LYS A 86 -1.54 -11.98 8.92
CA LYS A 86 -1.18 -11.03 7.86
C LYS A 86 0.34 -10.88 7.73
N LEU A 87 1.06 -10.79 8.85
CA LEU A 87 2.53 -10.71 8.82
C LEU A 87 3.15 -11.95 8.18
N THR A 88 2.67 -13.15 8.50
CA THR A 88 3.14 -14.40 7.86
C THR A 88 2.95 -14.37 6.34
N GLN A 89 1.78 -13.94 5.87
CA GLN A 89 1.52 -13.84 4.42
C GLN A 89 2.40 -12.79 3.74
N MET A 90 2.67 -11.66 4.40
CA MET A 90 3.59 -10.66 3.88
C MET A 90 5.01 -11.23 3.77
N THR A 91 5.49 -12.00 4.75
CA THR A 91 6.83 -12.61 4.70
C THR A 91 7.00 -13.59 3.53
N GLU A 92 5.93 -14.31 3.15
CA GLU A 92 5.95 -15.17 1.96
C GLU A 92 6.02 -14.35 0.66
N LEU A 93 5.28 -13.24 0.57
CA LEU A 93 5.34 -12.35 -0.59
C LEU A 93 6.71 -11.72 -0.80
N PHE A 94 7.40 -11.35 0.29
CA PHE A 94 8.76 -10.82 0.22
C PHE A 94 9.81 -11.87 -0.16
N LYS A 95 9.52 -13.16 0.01
CA LYS A 95 10.41 -14.24 -0.44
C LYS A 95 10.35 -14.44 -1.96
N ASP A 96 9.21 -14.09 -2.58
CA ASP A 96 8.98 -14.22 -4.02
C ASP A 96 9.47 -13.00 -4.83
N LEU A 97 10.02 -11.97 -4.17
CA LEU A 97 10.65 -10.78 -4.76
C LEU A 97 12.17 -10.96 -4.86
#